data_AF-A0A0D0TRH8-F1
#
_entry.id   AF-A0A0D0TRH8-F1
#
_cell.length_a   1.000
_cell.length_b   1.000
_cell.length_c   1.000
_cell.angle_alpha   90.00
_cell.angle_beta   90.00
_cell.angle_gamma   90.00
#
_symmetry.space_group_name_H-M   'P 1'
#
loop_
_entity.id
_entity.type
_entity.pdbx_description
1 polymer ?
#
loop_
_entity_poly.entity_id
_entity_poly.type
_entity_poly.pdbx_seq_one_letter_code
_entity_poly.pdbx_strand_id
1 'polypeptide(L)'
;MVGCESCDGWFHASCVGLDEEMVGLLDVYICKSCERSTAQRTIYKQVCKRDGCKKSVAGSSSKFCSSQCAFRYSQAMLGAITNKTAIKQLSKALTSFPRPKLGVTVEHHMPAKSETSIFSVYDDTQTQLLALRKRQEAAQKAILRIQKRQALLRIAVDRCEQLPPIAPTETEESQQKGKKRKAGRPIDDRPCGWEASLIAEDEEVEELVKGEGEEMEVVAGEREVCMLPRRKCDRHQGWQKTVAVSLDLELATLTRTYESLQENQRLIEEANQALKISEEARELFLSKKQAVKRK
;
A
#
# COMPACT_ATOMS: atom_id res chain seq x y z
N MET A 1 -13.77 13.02 30.40
CA MET A 1 -14.32 13.62 31.64
C MET A 1 -13.16 13.84 32.60
N VAL A 2 -13.26 14.82 33.51
CA VAL A 2 -12.22 15.20 34.50
C VAL A 2 -12.85 15.24 35.89
N GLY A 3 -12.16 14.67 36.89
CA GLY A 3 -12.62 14.59 38.28
C GLY A 3 -12.03 15.69 39.15
N CYS A 4 -12.85 16.33 39.99
CA CYS A 4 -12.41 17.33 40.96
C CYS A 4 -11.90 16.66 42.24
N GLU A 5 -10.66 16.93 42.64
CA GLU A 5 -10.02 16.34 43.84
C GLU A 5 -10.58 16.88 45.18
N SER A 6 -11.50 17.86 45.12
CA SER A 6 -12.06 18.50 46.31
C SER A 6 -13.49 18.02 46.64
N CYS A 7 -14.28 17.70 45.61
CA CYS A 7 -15.69 17.32 45.78
C CYS A 7 -16.06 16.00 45.08
N ASP A 8 -15.06 15.30 44.53
CA ASP A 8 -15.20 14.04 43.77
C ASP A 8 -16.18 14.09 42.59
N GLY A 9 -16.58 15.30 42.17
CA GLY A 9 -17.47 15.53 41.05
C GLY A 9 -16.78 15.33 39.71
N TRP A 10 -17.50 14.74 38.75
CA TRP A 10 -17.02 14.48 37.39
C TRP A 10 -17.60 15.48 36.39
N PHE A 11 -16.75 16.07 35.58
CA PHE A 11 -17.10 17.13 34.64
C PHE A 11 -16.67 16.78 33.21
N HIS A 12 -17.40 17.26 32.21
CA HIS A 12 -16.88 17.28 30.84
C HIS A 12 -15.81 18.37 30.74
N ALA A 13 -14.64 18.04 30.16
CA ALA A 13 -13.52 18.97 30.04
C ALA A 13 -13.91 20.28 29.33
N SER A 14 -14.64 20.17 28.21
CA SER A 14 -15.13 21.32 27.46
C SER A 14 -16.07 22.21 28.27
N CYS A 15 -16.97 21.64 29.07
CA CYS A 15 -17.91 22.39 29.92
C CYS A 15 -17.22 23.20 31.02
N VAL A 16 -16.01 22.81 31.42
CA VAL A 16 -15.23 23.53 32.44
C VAL A 16 -14.12 24.40 31.83
N GLY A 17 -14.06 24.51 30.50
CA GLY A 17 -13.11 25.35 29.77
C GLY A 17 -11.73 24.73 29.61
N LEU A 18 -11.64 23.40 29.69
CA LEU A 18 -10.42 22.65 29.42
C LEU A 18 -10.49 22.04 28.01
N ASP A 19 -9.45 22.25 27.22
CA ASP A 19 -9.24 21.56 25.96
C ASP A 19 -8.53 20.21 26.20
N GLU A 20 -8.51 19.35 25.19
CA GLU A 20 -7.91 18.01 25.31
C GLU A 20 -6.41 18.04 25.66
N GLU A 21 -5.70 19.07 25.21
CA GLU A 21 -4.28 19.24 25.47
C GLU A 21 -4.01 19.62 26.93
N MET A 22 -4.82 20.54 27.47
CA MET A 22 -4.80 20.96 28.88
C MET A 22 -5.16 19.82 29.80
N VAL A 23 -6.13 18.96 29.42
CA VAL A 23 -6.49 17.78 30.20
C VAL A 23 -5.30 16.83 30.36
N GLY A 24 -4.53 16.60 29.30
CA GLY A 24 -3.32 15.76 29.36
C GLY A 24 -2.23 16.30 30.30
N LEU A 25 -2.26 17.61 30.58
CA LEU A 25 -1.33 18.30 31.47
C LEU A 25 -1.84 18.46 32.89
N LEU A 26 -3.08 18.09 33.19
CA LEU A 26 -3.58 18.16 34.56
C LEU A 26 -2.84 17.18 35.47
N ASP A 27 -2.41 17.71 36.61
CA ASP A 27 -1.89 16.93 37.73
C ASP A 27 -2.95 16.84 38.83
N VAL A 28 -3.57 17.98 39.16
CA VAL A 28 -4.68 18.11 40.12
C VAL A 28 -5.74 19.01 39.49
N TYR A 29 -6.99 18.57 39.44
CA TYR A 29 -8.10 19.40 38.95
C TYR A 29 -9.02 19.84 40.09
N ILE A 30 -9.32 21.15 40.15
CA ILE A 30 -10.27 21.73 41.09
C ILE A 30 -11.34 22.48 40.30
N CYS A 31 -12.62 22.15 40.51
CA CYS A 31 -13.71 22.78 39.77
C CYS A 31 -13.91 24.25 40.19
N LYS A 32 -14.49 25.09 39.33
CA LYS A 32 -14.69 26.52 39.59
C LYS A 32 -15.45 26.83 40.89
N SER A 33 -16.36 25.95 41.30
CA SER A 33 -17.07 26.07 42.56
C SER A 33 -16.14 25.84 43.75
N CYS A 34 -15.34 24.76 43.71
CA CYS A 34 -14.33 24.45 44.72
C CYS A 34 -13.19 25.47 44.74
N GLU A 35 -12.77 26.03 43.61
CA GLU A 35 -11.74 27.08 43.58
C GLU A 35 -12.20 28.37 44.29
N ARG A 36 -13.51 28.64 44.33
CA ARG A 36 -14.09 29.79 45.04
C ARG A 36 -14.29 29.53 46.53
N SER A 37 -14.66 28.30 46.90
CA SER A 37 -14.96 27.94 48.28
C SER A 37 -13.75 27.40 49.06
N THR A 38 -12.69 26.99 48.36
CA THR A 38 -11.46 26.45 48.96
C THR A 38 -10.22 27.23 48.50
N ALA A 39 -9.12 27.09 49.23
CA ALA A 39 -7.81 27.60 48.80
C ALA A 39 -7.12 26.73 47.74
N GLN A 40 -7.73 25.60 47.34
CA GLN A 40 -7.15 24.69 46.37
C GLN A 40 -7.26 25.27 44.96
N ARG A 41 -6.28 24.93 44.11
CA ARG A 41 -6.21 25.38 42.72
C ARG A 41 -5.85 24.21 41.83
N THR A 42 -6.28 24.29 40.57
CA THR A 42 -5.86 23.35 39.53
C THR A 42 -4.34 23.45 39.30
N ILE A 43 -3.64 22.31 39.32
CA ILE A 43 -2.19 22.20 39.12
C ILE A 43 -1.92 21.50 37.79
N TYR A 44 -1.00 22.06 37.02
CA TYR A 44 -0.56 21.49 35.75
C TYR A 44 0.86 20.94 35.85
N LYS A 45 1.11 19.85 35.14
CA LYS A 45 2.42 19.24 34.96
C LYS A 45 3.35 20.22 34.24
N GLN A 46 4.64 20.18 34.61
CA GLN A 46 5.66 20.91 33.87
C GLN A 46 5.72 20.41 32.43
N VAL A 47 5.83 21.35 31.48
CA VAL A 47 5.87 21.05 30.04
C VAL A 47 7.30 21.06 29.51
N CYS A 48 7.49 20.40 28.37
CA CYS A 48 8.74 20.39 27.64
C CYS A 48 9.23 21.81 27.32
N LYS A 49 10.52 22.07 27.55
CA LYS A 49 11.10 23.40 27.33
C LYS A 49 11.21 23.81 25.84
N ARG A 50 11.00 22.88 24.90
CA ARG A 50 11.07 23.18 23.46
C ARG A 50 9.83 23.94 23.03
N ASP A 51 10.03 25.09 22.37
CA ASP A 51 8.94 25.85 21.75
C ASP A 51 8.13 24.97 20.79
N GLY A 52 6.81 25.02 20.92
CA GLY A 52 5.88 24.16 20.16
C GLY A 52 5.80 22.70 20.63
N CYS A 53 6.28 22.35 21.83
CA CYS A 53 6.05 21.04 22.45
C CYS A 53 5.25 21.15 23.75
N LYS A 54 4.02 20.65 23.76
CA LYS A 54 3.12 20.67 24.92
C LYS A 54 3.13 19.36 25.73
N LYS A 55 4.13 18.50 25.53
CA LYS A 55 4.25 17.22 26.27
C LYS A 55 4.77 17.48 27.69
N SER A 56 4.21 16.77 28.66
CA SER A 56 4.66 16.78 30.05
C SER A 56 6.10 16.26 30.20
N VAL A 57 6.83 16.79 31.18
CA VAL A 57 8.12 16.27 31.66
C VAL A 57 8.02 15.72 33.09
N ALA A 58 6.80 15.59 33.63
CA ALA A 58 6.58 15.01 34.96
C ALA A 58 7.20 13.61 35.05
N GLY A 59 7.97 13.37 36.12
CA GLY A 59 8.71 12.11 36.32
C GLY A 59 10.07 12.02 35.61
N SER A 60 10.46 13.04 34.82
CA SER A 60 11.79 13.10 34.21
C SER A 60 12.68 14.14 34.91
N SER A 61 13.96 13.81 35.08
CA SER A 61 14.99 14.79 35.49
C SER A 61 15.39 15.74 34.35
N SER A 62 14.92 15.48 33.13
CA SER A 62 15.17 16.29 31.94
C SER A 62 14.18 17.45 31.84
N LYS A 63 14.65 18.59 31.31
CA LYS A 63 13.78 19.71 30.90
C LYS A 63 12.98 19.43 29.61
N PHE A 64 13.18 18.27 29.00
CA PHE A 64 12.58 17.88 27.72
C PHE A 64 11.92 16.52 27.81
N CYS A 65 10.77 16.37 27.15
CA CYS A 65 10.01 15.11 27.14
C CYS A 65 10.69 13.99 26.33
N SER A 66 11.71 14.32 25.53
CA SER A 66 12.48 13.34 24.75
C SER A 66 13.83 13.90 24.33
N SER A 67 14.78 13.00 24.03
CA SER A 67 16.09 13.34 23.45
C SER A 67 15.97 14.14 22.15
N GLN A 68 14.96 13.85 21.32
CA GLN A 68 14.68 14.58 20.09
C GLN A 68 14.26 16.04 20.36
N CYS A 69 13.49 16.28 21.41
CA CYS A 69 13.11 17.65 21.79
C CYS A 69 14.30 18.43 22.35
N ALA A 70 15.15 17.77 23.16
CA ALA A 70 16.39 18.36 23.65
C ALA A 70 17.33 18.73 22.48
N PHE A 71 17.48 17.83 21.51
CA PHE A 71 18.30 18.06 20.31
C PHE A 71 17.77 19.25 19.50
N ARG A 72 16.49 19.27 19.13
CA ARG A 72 15.90 20.37 18.35
C ARG A 72 15.99 21.72 19.05
N TYR A 73 15.76 21.75 20.36
CA TYR A 73 15.93 22.96 21.16
C TYR A 73 17.39 23.44 21.13
N SER A 74 18.34 22.54 21.39
CA SER A 74 19.76 22.90 21.36
C SER A 74 20.24 23.34 19.98
N GLN A 75 19.74 22.73 18.90
CA GLN A 75 20.04 23.09 17.52
C GLN A 75 19.56 24.50 17.20
N ALA A 76 18.33 24.86 17.59
CA ALA A 76 17.79 26.21 17.39
C ALA A 76 18.60 27.27 18.16
N MET A 77 19.12 26.91 19.35
CA MET A 77 19.94 27.80 20.16
C MET A 77 21.37 28.00 19.63
N LEU A 78 21.89 27.12 18.75
CA LEU A 78 23.26 27.21 18.25
C LEU A 78 23.54 28.53 17.51
N GLY A 79 22.54 29.11 16.82
CA GLY A 79 22.68 30.38 16.12
C GLY A 79 22.82 31.59 17.05
N ALA A 80 22.33 31.50 18.29
CA ALA A 80 22.34 32.59 19.27
C ALA A 80 23.58 32.57 20.19
N ILE A 81 24.36 31.49 20.18
CA ILE A 81 25.50 31.31 21.09
C ILE A 81 26.79 31.75 20.38
N THR A 82 27.35 32.88 20.82
CA THR A 82 28.62 33.42 20.28
C THR A 82 29.86 32.94 21.04
N ASN A 83 29.67 32.31 22.21
CA ASN A 83 30.78 31.86 23.04
C ASN A 83 31.36 30.51 22.56
N LYS A 84 32.64 30.51 22.17
CA LYS A 84 33.38 29.33 21.71
C LYS A 84 33.39 28.17 22.72
N THR A 85 33.38 28.43 24.04
CA THR A 85 33.36 27.36 25.05
C THR A 85 31.99 26.70 25.16
N ALA A 86 30.92 27.50 25.10
CA ALA A 86 29.54 27.00 25.08
C ALA A 86 29.26 26.15 23.83
N ILE A 87 29.73 26.58 22.65
CA ILE A 87 29.63 25.81 21.40
C ILE A 87 30.38 24.47 21.52
N LYS A 88 31.58 24.44 22.12
CA LYS A 88 32.35 23.19 22.33
C LYS A 88 31.64 22.22 23.27
N GLN A 89 31.02 22.72 24.34
CA GLN A 89 30.27 21.87 25.28
C GLN A 89 28.99 21.32 24.65
N LEU A 90 28.23 22.16 23.95
CA LEU A 90 27.03 21.76 23.21
C LEU A 90 27.36 20.77 22.09
N SER A 91 28.37 21.04 21.27
CA SER A 91 28.76 20.12 20.19
C SER A 91 29.20 18.75 20.73
N LYS A 92 29.92 18.69 21.86
CA LYS A 92 30.29 17.42 22.52
C LYS A 92 29.05 16.65 22.97
N ALA A 93 28.08 17.32 23.60
CA ALA A 93 26.81 16.72 24.00
C ALA A 93 25.97 16.27 22.80
N LEU A 94 25.98 17.02 21.69
CA LEU A 94 25.22 16.69 20.48
C LEU A 94 25.82 15.53 19.70
N THR A 95 27.15 15.39 19.70
CA THR A 95 27.82 14.26 19.04
C THR A 95 27.62 12.93 19.75
N SER A 96 27.23 12.93 21.03
CA SER A 96 26.93 11.70 21.77
C SER A 96 25.48 11.22 21.60
N PHE A 97 24.61 12.00 20.94
CA PHE A 97 23.25 11.53 20.67
C PHE A 97 23.26 10.54 19.49
N PRO A 98 22.66 9.35 19.64
CA PRO A 98 22.53 8.39 18.55
C PRO A 98 21.70 9.00 17.42
N ARG A 99 22.00 8.58 16.19
CA ARG A 99 21.23 8.99 15.01
C ARG A 99 19.74 8.75 15.27
N PRO A 100 18.85 9.71 14.98
CA PRO A 100 17.42 9.45 15.04
C PRO A 100 17.11 8.29 14.09
N LYS A 101 16.60 7.18 14.63
CA LYS A 101 15.97 6.15 13.80
C LYS A 101 14.77 6.84 13.14
N LEU A 102 14.85 7.09 11.84
CA LEU A 102 13.72 7.60 11.06
C LEU A 102 12.62 6.54 11.21
N GLY A 103 11.58 6.89 11.97
CA GLY A 103 10.49 5.99 12.30
C GLY A 103 9.60 5.76 11.09
N VAL A 104 10.01 4.86 10.21
CA VAL A 104 9.06 4.10 9.38
C VAL A 104 8.74 2.86 10.21
N THR A 105 7.64 2.91 10.97
CA THR A 105 7.10 1.71 11.60
C THR A 105 6.27 1.02 10.53
N VAL A 106 6.86 0.08 9.81
CA VAL A 106 6.10 -0.83 8.96
C VAL A 106 5.46 -1.84 9.90
N GLU A 107 4.16 -1.71 10.15
CA GLU A 107 3.40 -2.78 10.81
C GLU A 107 3.32 -3.98 9.86
N HIS A 108 4.26 -4.90 10.02
CA HIS A 108 4.21 -6.19 9.34
C HIS A 108 3.17 -7.07 10.04
N HIS A 109 2.07 -7.40 9.36
CA HIS A 109 1.07 -8.38 9.82
C HIS A 109 1.59 -9.84 9.79
N MET A 110 2.90 -10.08 9.95
CA MET A 110 3.50 -11.41 10.07
C MET A 110 4.35 -11.50 11.34
N PRO A 111 4.35 -12.66 12.02
CA PRO A 111 5.04 -12.82 13.30
C PRO A 111 6.54 -12.61 13.17
N ALA A 112 7.11 -11.93 14.17
CA ALA A 112 8.50 -11.49 14.20
C ALA A 112 9.48 -12.65 14.02
N LYS A 113 10.33 -12.58 12.99
CA LYS A 113 11.58 -13.35 12.94
C LYS A 113 12.63 -12.65 13.81
N SER A 114 13.32 -13.44 14.63
CA SER A 114 14.23 -13.06 15.70
C SER A 114 15.27 -11.98 15.34
N GLU A 115 15.51 -11.07 16.28
CA GLU A 115 16.44 -9.93 16.23
C GLU A 115 17.94 -10.30 16.25
N THR A 116 18.38 -11.22 15.40
CA THR A 116 19.81 -11.54 15.25
C THR A 116 20.22 -11.49 13.79
N SER A 117 20.03 -10.34 13.15
CA SER A 117 20.78 -10.02 11.94
C SER A 117 21.92 -9.06 12.30
N ILE A 118 23.12 -9.65 12.36
CA ILE A 118 24.42 -8.97 12.44
C ILE A 118 24.83 -8.39 11.08
N PHE A 119 23.99 -8.53 10.04
CA PHE A 119 24.27 -8.01 8.72
C PHE A 119 23.95 -6.52 8.57
N SER A 120 24.84 -5.85 7.84
CA SER A 120 24.78 -4.44 7.48
C SER A 120 23.41 -4.10 6.87
N VAL A 121 22.83 -2.96 7.24
CA VAL A 121 21.60 -2.39 6.65
C VAL A 121 21.67 -2.32 5.10
N TYR A 122 22.89 -2.29 4.53
CA TYR A 122 23.15 -2.38 3.10
C TYR A 122 22.78 -3.73 2.47
N ASP A 123 22.95 -4.83 3.20
CA ASP A 123 22.61 -6.17 2.71
C ASP A 123 21.09 -6.38 2.68
N ASP A 124 20.35 -5.63 3.51
CA ASP A 124 18.90 -5.68 3.58
C ASP A 124 18.23 -4.88 2.45
N THR A 125 18.66 -3.63 2.19
CA THR A 125 18.03 -2.80 1.14
C THR A 125 18.29 -3.33 -0.27
N GLN A 126 19.50 -3.79 -0.56
CA GLN A 126 19.83 -4.35 -1.87
C GLN A 126 19.08 -5.67 -2.13
N THR A 127 18.94 -6.51 -1.10
CA THR A 127 18.13 -7.74 -1.16
C THR A 127 16.65 -7.43 -1.34
N GLN A 128 16.12 -6.41 -0.65
CA GLN A 128 14.74 -5.94 -0.83
C GLN A 128 14.48 -5.43 -2.25
N LEU A 129 15.40 -4.65 -2.82
CA LEU A 129 15.28 -4.16 -4.20
C LEU A 129 15.30 -5.31 -5.22
N LEU A 130 16.17 -6.30 -5.04
CA LEU A 130 16.20 -7.50 -5.89
C LEU A 130 14.89 -8.30 -5.77
N ALA A 131 14.35 -8.45 -4.56
CA ALA A 131 13.08 -9.13 -4.35
C ALA A 131 11.91 -8.39 -4.99
N LEU A 132 11.88 -7.06 -4.91
CA LEU A 132 10.86 -6.23 -5.57
C LEU A 132 10.95 -6.34 -7.10
N ARG A 133 12.16 -6.26 -7.67
CA ARG A 133 12.37 -6.43 -9.12
C ARG A 133 11.88 -7.80 -9.60
N LYS A 134 12.21 -8.87 -8.88
CA LYS A 134 11.72 -10.22 -9.22
C LYS A 134 10.18 -10.31 -9.19
N ARG A 135 9.54 -9.64 -8.23
CA ARG A 135 8.06 -9.59 -8.16
C ARG A 135 7.47 -8.75 -9.29
N GLN A 136 8.10 -7.65 -9.67
CA GLN A 136 7.69 -6.82 -10.80
C GLN A 136 7.78 -7.60 -12.12
N GLU A 137 8.89 -8.30 -12.37
CA GLU A 137 9.05 -9.16 -13.54
C GLU A 137 7.97 -10.26 -13.60
N ALA A 138 7.66 -10.88 -12.45
CA ALA A 138 6.59 -11.87 -12.37
C ALA A 138 5.20 -11.27 -12.65
N ALA A 139 4.92 -10.07 -12.12
CA ALA A 139 3.67 -9.36 -12.38
C ALA A 139 3.55 -8.96 -13.86
N GLN A 140 4.62 -8.47 -14.49
CA GLN A 140 4.63 -8.15 -15.92
C GLN A 140 4.37 -9.39 -16.80
N LYS A 141 5.02 -10.52 -16.49
CA LYS A 141 4.75 -11.78 -17.18
C LYS A 141 3.32 -12.25 -17.00
N ALA A 142 2.72 -12.04 -15.82
CA ALA A 142 1.31 -12.34 -15.60
C ALA A 142 0.39 -11.42 -16.42
N ILE A 143 0.67 -10.11 -16.46
CA ILE A 143 -0.06 -9.13 -17.29
C ILE A 143 -0.04 -9.56 -18.76
N LEU A 144 1.14 -9.88 -19.29
CA LEU A 144 1.29 -10.32 -20.68
C LEU A 144 0.47 -11.58 -20.97
N ARG A 145 0.47 -12.56 -20.07
CA ARG A 145 -0.36 -13.77 -20.21
C ARG A 145 -1.85 -13.47 -20.27
N ILE A 146 -2.35 -12.54 -19.46
CA ILE A 146 -3.76 -12.12 -19.52
C ILE A 146 -4.08 -11.40 -20.82
N GLN A 147 -3.16 -10.57 -21.34
CA GLN A 147 -3.32 -9.94 -22.66
C GLN A 147 -3.38 -10.99 -23.78
N LYS A 148 -2.54 -12.03 -23.72
CA LYS A 148 -2.59 -13.18 -24.64
C LYS A 148 -3.94 -13.91 -24.58
N ARG A 149 -4.46 -14.15 -23.37
CA ARG A 149 -5.81 -14.71 -23.18
C ARG A 149 -6.91 -13.81 -23.73
N GLN A 150 -6.80 -12.49 -23.60
CA GLN A 150 -7.73 -11.54 -24.21
C GLN A 150 -7.68 -11.62 -25.75
N ALA A 151 -6.49 -11.79 -26.34
CA ALA A 151 -6.36 -12.00 -27.79
C ALA A 151 -7.00 -13.32 -28.25
N LEU A 152 -6.82 -14.42 -27.50
CA LEU A 152 -7.51 -15.69 -27.75
C LEU A 152 -9.03 -15.52 -27.68
N LEU A 153 -9.52 -14.84 -26.64
CA LEU A 153 -10.93 -14.56 -26.47
C LEU A 153 -11.50 -13.78 -27.67
N ARG A 154 -10.81 -12.71 -28.10
CA ARG A 154 -11.23 -11.92 -29.26
C ARG A 154 -11.41 -12.79 -30.50
N ILE A 155 -10.39 -13.59 -30.82
CA ILE A 155 -10.42 -14.49 -31.98
C ILE A 155 -11.49 -15.58 -31.84
N ALA A 156 -11.70 -16.15 -30.66
CA ALA A 156 -12.75 -17.13 -30.42
C ALA A 156 -14.15 -16.51 -30.59
N VAL A 157 -14.36 -15.27 -30.16
CA VAL A 157 -15.61 -14.53 -30.38
C VAL A 157 -15.82 -14.27 -31.87
N ASP A 158 -14.79 -13.77 -32.58
CA ASP A 158 -14.87 -13.52 -34.02
C ASP A 158 -15.23 -14.80 -34.80
N ARG A 159 -14.62 -15.94 -34.45
CA ARG A 159 -14.95 -17.25 -35.03
C ARG A 159 -16.40 -17.65 -34.72
N CYS A 160 -16.83 -17.50 -33.47
CA CYS A 160 -18.20 -17.82 -33.07
C CYS A 160 -19.23 -17.02 -33.86
N GLU A 161 -18.95 -15.75 -34.17
CA GLU A 161 -19.86 -14.89 -34.95
C GLU A 161 -19.96 -15.30 -36.43
N GLN A 162 -18.90 -15.91 -36.95
CA GLN A 162 -18.81 -16.43 -38.32
C GLN A 162 -19.43 -17.82 -38.50
N LEU A 163 -19.78 -18.52 -37.41
CA LEU A 163 -20.36 -19.86 -37.50
C LEU A 163 -21.76 -19.85 -38.13
N PRO A 164 -22.08 -20.82 -39.00
CA PRO A 164 -23.39 -20.92 -39.63
C PRO A 164 -24.47 -21.32 -38.62
N PRO A 165 -25.74 -20.94 -38.85
CA PRO A 165 -26.88 -21.37 -38.03
C PRO A 165 -27.05 -22.89 -38.04
N ILE A 166 -27.55 -23.46 -36.93
CA ILE A 166 -27.77 -24.90 -36.84
C ILE A 166 -29.07 -25.27 -37.57
N ALA A 167 -28.99 -26.19 -38.52
CA ALA A 167 -30.17 -26.74 -39.18
C ALA A 167 -31.02 -27.57 -38.18
N PRO A 168 -32.36 -27.43 -38.19
CA PRO A 168 -33.22 -28.25 -37.35
C PRO A 168 -33.09 -29.73 -37.73
N THR A 169 -33.04 -30.61 -36.74
CA THR A 169 -33.00 -32.07 -36.95
C THR A 169 -34.41 -32.61 -37.27
N GLU A 170 -34.51 -33.60 -38.16
CA GLU A 170 -35.77 -34.21 -38.65
C GLU A 170 -36.72 -34.70 -37.54
N THR A 171 -36.17 -35.05 -36.36
CA THR A 171 -36.94 -35.41 -35.16
C THR A 171 -37.79 -34.27 -34.59
N GLU A 172 -37.40 -33.00 -34.78
CA GLU A 172 -38.17 -31.85 -34.32
C GLU A 172 -39.30 -31.45 -35.29
N GLU A 173 -39.23 -31.85 -36.57
CA GLU A 173 -40.32 -31.62 -37.55
C GLU A 173 -41.54 -32.50 -37.26
N SER A 174 -41.31 -33.73 -36.79
CA SER A 174 -42.37 -34.71 -36.54
C SER A 174 -43.27 -34.34 -35.35
N GLN A 175 -42.76 -33.60 -34.35
CA GLN A 175 -43.53 -33.18 -33.17
C GLN A 175 -44.36 -31.90 -33.38
N GLN A 176 -44.14 -31.16 -34.48
CA GLN A 176 -44.82 -29.88 -34.73
C GLN A 176 -46.16 -29.98 -35.48
N LYS A 177 -46.53 -31.15 -36.01
CA LYS A 177 -47.83 -31.33 -36.69
C LYS A 177 -49.06 -31.29 -35.75
N GLY A 178 -48.88 -31.24 -34.43
CA GLY A 178 -49.99 -31.42 -33.47
C GLY A 178 -50.42 -30.22 -32.61
N LYS A 179 -49.68 -29.10 -32.52
CA LYS A 179 -50.03 -28.01 -31.58
C LYS A 179 -49.98 -26.61 -32.20
N LYS A 180 -51.12 -25.92 -32.07
CA LYS A 180 -51.41 -24.51 -32.41
C LYS A 180 -50.16 -23.62 -32.27
N ARG A 181 -49.78 -22.99 -33.38
CA ARG A 181 -48.69 -22.01 -33.51
C ARG A 181 -48.84 -20.91 -32.45
N LYS A 182 -47.93 -20.89 -31.47
CA LYS A 182 -47.70 -19.76 -30.55
C LYS A 182 -46.31 -19.21 -30.85
N ALA A 183 -46.27 -17.94 -31.28
CA ALA A 183 -45.12 -17.03 -31.47
C ALA A 183 -43.73 -17.66 -31.75
N GLY A 184 -43.32 -17.62 -33.03
CA GLY A 184 -41.94 -17.40 -33.51
C GLY A 184 -40.83 -18.30 -32.96
N ARG A 185 -40.61 -19.48 -33.57
CA ARG A 185 -39.31 -20.18 -33.52
C ARG A 185 -38.31 -19.33 -34.33
N PRO A 186 -37.20 -18.84 -33.75
CA PRO A 186 -36.18 -18.17 -34.53
C PRO A 186 -35.52 -19.20 -35.43
N ILE A 187 -35.59 -18.96 -36.73
CA ILE A 187 -35.05 -19.82 -37.80
C ILE A 187 -33.50 -19.81 -37.80
N ASP A 188 -32.88 -19.11 -36.85
CA ASP A 188 -31.46 -18.72 -36.88
C ASP A 188 -30.76 -18.98 -35.53
N ASP A 189 -30.95 -20.16 -34.92
CA ASP A 189 -30.24 -20.51 -33.67
C ASP A 189 -28.80 -20.89 -33.98
N ARG A 190 -27.89 -19.93 -33.80
CA ARG A 190 -26.45 -20.10 -34.00
C ARG A 190 -25.84 -21.04 -32.95
N PRO A 191 -24.74 -21.73 -33.27
CA PRO A 191 -24.03 -22.54 -32.29
C PRO A 191 -23.48 -21.70 -31.15
N CYS A 192 -23.28 -22.35 -30.01
CA CYS A 192 -22.71 -21.76 -28.81
C CYS A 192 -21.31 -21.17 -29.07
N GLY A 193 -20.50 -21.86 -29.88
CA GLY A 193 -19.20 -21.40 -30.35
C GLY A 193 -18.13 -21.28 -29.27
N TRP A 194 -18.37 -21.80 -28.07
CA TRP A 194 -17.35 -21.86 -27.02
C TRP A 194 -16.19 -22.73 -27.47
N GLU A 195 -14.96 -22.25 -27.27
CA GLU A 195 -13.73 -22.88 -27.74
C GLU A 195 -12.89 -23.37 -26.55
N ALA A 196 -12.37 -24.60 -26.63
CA ALA A 196 -11.60 -25.20 -25.53
C ALA A 196 -10.29 -24.47 -25.22
N SER A 197 -9.71 -23.74 -26.18
CA SER A 197 -8.48 -22.96 -25.97
C SER A 197 -8.64 -21.85 -24.92
N LEU A 198 -9.87 -21.45 -24.58
CA LEU A 198 -10.15 -20.43 -23.58
C LEU A 198 -9.83 -20.89 -22.15
N ILE A 199 -9.67 -22.19 -21.95
CA ILE A 199 -9.27 -22.80 -20.67
C ILE A 199 -7.87 -23.43 -20.77
N ALA A 200 -7.10 -23.09 -21.80
CA ALA A 200 -5.74 -23.57 -21.97
C ALA A 200 -4.84 -23.16 -20.80
N GLU A 201 -3.92 -24.06 -20.45
CA GLU A 201 -2.91 -23.83 -19.42
C GLU A 201 -1.96 -22.69 -19.82
N ASP A 202 -1.23 -22.14 -18.85
CA ASP A 202 -0.35 -20.99 -19.08
C ASP A 202 0.68 -21.26 -20.19
N GLU A 203 1.28 -22.46 -20.18
CA GLU A 203 2.27 -22.90 -21.16
C GLU A 203 1.69 -23.02 -22.56
N GLU A 204 0.46 -23.54 -22.69
CA GLU A 204 -0.23 -23.67 -23.97
C GLU A 204 -0.59 -22.30 -24.55
N VAL A 205 -0.99 -21.34 -23.71
CA VAL A 205 -1.30 -19.97 -24.15
C VAL A 205 -0.08 -19.29 -24.77
N GLU A 206 1.13 -19.56 -24.25
CA GLU A 206 2.38 -19.03 -24.81
C GLU A 206 2.67 -19.56 -26.22
N GLU A 207 2.27 -20.80 -26.51
CA GLU A 207 2.39 -21.39 -27.85
C GLU A 207 1.30 -20.89 -28.81
N LEU A 208 0.08 -20.71 -28.30
CA LEU A 208 -1.09 -20.29 -29.07
C LEU A 208 -1.08 -18.80 -29.43
N VAL A 209 -0.35 -17.97 -28.70
CA VAL A 209 -0.29 -16.52 -28.92
C VAL A 209 1.16 -16.03 -28.93
N LYS A 210 1.59 -15.56 -30.10
CA LYS A 210 2.93 -15.02 -30.34
C LYS A 210 2.90 -13.50 -30.30
N GLY A 211 4.07 -12.91 -30.05
CA GLY A 211 4.23 -11.46 -29.98
C GLY A 211 3.67 -10.84 -28.70
N GLU A 212 3.75 -9.53 -28.63
CA GLU A 212 3.32 -8.70 -27.51
C GLU A 212 2.66 -7.41 -28.06
N GLY A 213 1.79 -6.80 -27.26
CA GLY A 213 1.15 -5.53 -27.63
C GLY A 213 0.35 -5.60 -28.94
N GLU A 214 0.60 -4.67 -29.86
CA GLU A 214 -0.10 -4.56 -31.14
C GLU A 214 0.30 -5.64 -32.16
N GLU A 215 1.48 -6.26 -31.99
CA GLU A 215 1.98 -7.34 -32.85
C GLU A 215 1.54 -8.73 -32.37
N MET A 216 0.61 -8.79 -31.40
CA MET A 216 0.13 -10.03 -30.84
C MET A 216 -0.74 -10.80 -31.86
N GLU A 217 -0.29 -12.00 -32.21
CA GLU A 217 -0.93 -12.86 -33.20
C GLU A 217 -1.32 -14.21 -32.59
N VAL A 218 -2.58 -14.59 -32.80
CA VAL A 218 -3.10 -15.89 -32.40
C VAL A 218 -2.78 -16.90 -33.49
N VAL A 219 -2.05 -17.96 -33.15
CA VAL A 219 -1.66 -19.01 -34.08
C VAL A 219 -2.92 -19.66 -34.69
N ALA A 220 -2.96 -19.65 -36.01
CA ALA A 220 -4.02 -20.28 -36.79
C ALA A 220 -3.96 -21.80 -36.64
N GLY A 221 -5.13 -22.42 -36.46
CA GLY A 221 -5.27 -23.86 -36.30
C GLY A 221 -6.73 -24.25 -36.15
N GLU A 222 -7.05 -25.51 -36.42
CA GLU A 222 -8.36 -26.07 -36.15
C GLU A 222 -8.58 -26.13 -34.64
N ARG A 223 -9.74 -25.64 -34.19
CA ARG A 223 -10.08 -25.63 -32.78
C ARG A 223 -11.50 -26.11 -32.59
N GLU A 224 -11.67 -27.00 -31.63
CA GLU A 224 -12.97 -27.57 -31.32
C GLU A 224 -13.86 -26.52 -30.67
N VAL A 225 -15.02 -26.30 -31.28
CA VAL A 225 -16.04 -25.36 -30.80
C VAL A 225 -17.32 -26.08 -30.43
N CYS A 226 -18.03 -25.55 -29.43
CA CYS A 226 -19.30 -26.10 -28.99
C CYS A 226 -20.39 -25.83 -30.03
N MET A 227 -20.88 -26.90 -30.67
CA MET A 227 -21.92 -26.85 -31.69
C MET A 227 -23.35 -27.00 -31.14
N LEU A 228 -23.55 -26.97 -29.81
CA LEU A 228 -24.89 -26.94 -29.23
C LEU A 228 -25.59 -25.63 -29.59
N PRO A 229 -26.93 -25.64 -29.82
CA PRO A 229 -27.66 -24.40 -30.04
C PRO A 229 -27.47 -23.46 -28.87
N ARG A 230 -27.12 -22.20 -29.15
CA ARG A 230 -26.71 -21.22 -28.12
C ARG A 230 -27.74 -21.07 -27.01
N ARG A 231 -29.02 -21.19 -27.34
CA ARG A 231 -30.14 -21.12 -26.37
C ARG A 231 -30.33 -22.37 -25.53
N LYS A 232 -29.79 -23.51 -25.96
CA LYS A 232 -29.89 -24.82 -25.31
C LYS A 232 -28.56 -25.24 -24.64
N CYS A 233 -27.53 -24.40 -24.69
CA CYS A 233 -26.22 -24.68 -24.12
C CYS A 233 -26.08 -24.05 -22.73
N ASP A 234 -26.46 -24.78 -21.69
CA ASP A 234 -26.39 -24.30 -20.30
C ASP A 234 -24.93 -24.21 -19.80
N ARG A 235 -24.04 -25.06 -20.30
CA ARG A 235 -22.64 -25.17 -19.83
C ARG A 235 -21.79 -23.92 -20.14
N HIS A 236 -22.05 -23.24 -21.26
CA HIS A 236 -21.25 -22.10 -21.73
C HIS A 236 -22.11 -20.85 -21.91
N GLN A 237 -23.17 -20.70 -21.12
CA GLN A 237 -24.07 -19.57 -21.26
C GLN A 237 -23.32 -18.24 -21.02
N GLY A 238 -23.33 -17.36 -22.03
CA GLY A 238 -22.72 -16.03 -21.90
C GLY A 238 -21.20 -16.05 -21.69
N TRP A 239 -20.52 -17.12 -22.12
CA TRP A 239 -19.07 -17.26 -21.97
C TRP A 239 -18.30 -16.05 -22.49
N GLN A 240 -18.74 -15.42 -23.60
CA GLN A 240 -18.05 -14.27 -24.19
C GLN A 240 -17.88 -13.12 -23.18
N LYS A 241 -18.97 -12.74 -22.50
CA LYS A 241 -18.97 -11.64 -21.53
C LYS A 241 -18.34 -12.05 -20.22
N THR A 242 -18.61 -13.28 -19.76
CA THR A 242 -18.13 -13.77 -18.47
C THR A 242 -16.60 -13.89 -18.47
N VAL A 243 -16.03 -14.48 -19.53
CA VAL A 243 -14.58 -14.59 -19.69
C VAL A 243 -13.95 -13.21 -19.89
N ALA A 244 -14.54 -12.32 -20.70
CA ALA A 244 -14.04 -10.95 -20.88
C ALA A 244 -13.93 -10.20 -19.55
N VAL A 245 -15.00 -10.16 -18.75
CA VAL A 245 -15.02 -9.48 -17.46
C VAL A 245 -14.01 -10.10 -16.48
N SER A 246 -13.85 -11.43 -16.50
CA SER A 246 -12.85 -12.11 -15.65
C SER A 246 -11.43 -11.69 -16.00
N LEU A 247 -11.08 -11.69 -17.29
CA LEU A 247 -9.75 -11.29 -17.77
C LEU A 247 -9.48 -9.80 -17.50
N ASP A 248 -10.47 -8.93 -17.70
CA ASP A 248 -10.35 -7.49 -17.44
C ASP A 248 -10.12 -7.21 -15.95
N LEU A 249 -10.83 -7.92 -15.06
CA LEU A 249 -10.65 -7.79 -13.61
C LEU A 249 -9.27 -8.28 -13.17
N GLU A 250 -8.81 -9.39 -13.73
CA GLU A 250 -7.49 -9.94 -13.44
C GLU A 250 -6.39 -9.00 -13.93
N LEU A 251 -6.49 -8.49 -15.17
CA LEU A 251 -5.59 -7.50 -15.73
C LEU A 251 -5.53 -6.25 -14.85
N ALA A 252 -6.67 -5.67 -14.47
CA ALA A 252 -6.73 -4.49 -13.63
C ALA A 252 -6.11 -4.74 -12.23
N THR A 253 -6.24 -5.95 -11.69
CA THR A 253 -5.65 -6.32 -10.39
C THR A 253 -4.13 -6.49 -10.49
N LEU A 254 -3.65 -7.14 -11.55
CA LEU A 254 -2.22 -7.30 -11.82
C LEU A 254 -1.55 -5.96 -12.11
N THR A 255 -2.18 -5.08 -12.91
CA THR A 255 -1.67 -3.73 -13.21
C THR A 255 -1.53 -2.89 -11.94
N ARG A 256 -2.56 -2.84 -11.08
CA ARG A 256 -2.47 -2.14 -9.79
C ARG A 256 -1.36 -2.69 -8.89
N THR A 257 -1.19 -4.01 -8.89
CA THR A 257 -0.12 -4.67 -8.14
C THR A 257 1.25 -4.27 -8.67
N TYR A 258 1.44 -4.26 -9.99
CA TYR A 258 2.67 -3.85 -10.64
C TYR A 258 3.01 -2.38 -10.34
N GLU A 259 2.05 -1.46 -10.49
CA GLU A 259 2.21 -0.03 -10.15
C GLU A 259 2.60 0.16 -8.69
N SER A 260 1.96 -0.57 -7.77
CA SER A 260 2.32 -0.55 -6.34
C SER A 260 3.75 -1.03 -6.09
N LEU A 261 4.18 -2.10 -6.78
CA LEU A 261 5.56 -2.60 -6.68
C LEU A 261 6.57 -1.60 -7.25
N GLN A 262 6.24 -0.89 -8.33
CA GLN A 262 7.08 0.18 -8.88
C GLN A 262 7.22 1.35 -7.92
N GLU A 263 6.11 1.80 -7.33
CA GLU A 263 6.14 2.87 -6.35
C GLU A 263 6.96 2.49 -5.10
N ASN A 264 6.81 1.26 -4.61
CA ASN A 264 7.62 0.76 -3.50
C ASN A 264 9.12 0.76 -3.82
N GLN A 265 9.50 0.36 -5.04
CA GLN A 265 10.90 0.42 -5.47
C GLN A 265 11.40 1.87 -5.49
N ARG A 266 10.62 2.80 -6.06
CA ARG A 266 10.96 4.23 -6.13
C ARG A 266 11.21 4.80 -4.73
N LEU A 267 10.32 4.53 -3.78
CA LEU A 267 10.45 5.01 -2.40
C LEU A 267 11.71 4.48 -1.71
N ILE A 268 12.07 3.21 -1.91
CA ILE A 268 13.29 2.63 -1.34
C ILE A 268 14.54 3.24 -2.00
N GLU A 269 14.54 3.44 -3.31
CA GLU A 269 15.64 4.07 -4.04
C GLU A 269 15.86 5.53 -3.60
N GLU A 270 14.78 6.30 -3.44
CA GLU A 270 14.83 7.68 -2.91
C GLU A 270 15.37 7.73 -1.47
N ALA A 271 14.91 6.82 -0.60
CA ALA A 271 15.40 6.72 0.77
C ALA A 271 16.89 6.36 0.82
N ASN A 272 17.33 5.43 -0.02
CA ASN A 272 18.74 5.04 -0.14
C ASN A 272 19.60 6.21 -0.66
N GLN A 273 19.11 6.98 -1.62
CA GLN A 273 19.83 8.16 -2.12
C GLN A 273 19.96 9.24 -1.04
N ALA A 274 18.89 9.53 -0.30
CA ALA A 274 18.92 10.48 0.81
C ALA A 274 19.90 10.05 1.91
N LEU A 275 19.94 8.75 2.22
CA LEU A 275 20.91 8.19 3.17
C LEU A 275 22.34 8.40 2.67
N LYS A 276 22.63 8.07 1.40
CA LYS A 276 23.96 8.25 0.80
C LYS A 276 24.45 9.70 0.89
N ILE A 277 23.59 10.66 0.55
CA ILE A 277 23.91 12.10 0.67
C ILE A 277 24.22 12.48 2.12
N SER A 278 23.44 11.98 3.08
CA SER A 278 23.68 12.23 4.49
C SER A 278 25.02 11.63 4.98
N GLU A 279 25.44 10.50 4.44
CA GLU A 279 26.70 9.86 4.78
C GLU A 279 27.89 10.61 4.20
N GLU A 280 27.83 11.01 2.92
CA GLU A 280 28.84 11.85 2.27
C GLU A 280 29.03 13.19 3.00
N ALA A 281 27.93 13.87 3.37
CA ALA A 281 27.98 15.10 4.14
C ALA A 281 28.63 14.91 5.52
N ARG A 282 28.37 13.77 6.18
CA ARG A 282 29.01 13.40 7.45
C ARG A 282 30.51 13.17 7.28
N GLU A 283 30.92 12.42 6.26
CA GLU A 283 32.32 12.14 5.98
C GLU A 283 33.12 13.41 5.68
N LEU A 284 32.54 14.32 4.87
CA LEU A 284 33.08 15.65 4.63
C LEU A 284 33.26 16.44 5.93
N PHE A 285 32.27 16.43 6.82
CA PHE A 285 32.36 17.09 8.12
C PHE A 285 33.45 16.47 9.01
N LEU A 286 33.53 15.14 9.08
CA LEU A 286 34.54 14.43 9.87
C LEU A 286 35.95 14.73 9.35
N SER A 287 36.15 14.75 8.03
CA SER A 287 37.40 15.13 7.37
C SER A 287 37.82 16.56 7.73
N LYS A 288 36.91 17.54 7.59
CA LYS A 288 37.18 18.94 7.98
C LYS A 288 37.51 19.07 9.47
N LYS A 289 36.79 18.36 10.35
CA LYS A 289 37.05 18.34 11.79
C LYS A 289 38.43 17.78 12.12
N GLN A 290 38.88 16.73 11.43
CA GLN A 290 40.23 16.18 11.61
C GLN A 290 41.31 17.16 11.12
N ALA A 291 41.09 17.85 10.00
CA ALA A 291 42.01 18.86 9.48
C ALA A 291 42.19 20.04 10.45
N VAL A 292 41.11 20.49 11.10
CA VAL A 292 41.16 21.56 12.11
C VAL A 292 41.85 21.11 13.40
N LYS A 293 41.79 19.82 13.77
CA LYS A 293 42.51 19.28 14.94
C LYS A 293 44.03 19.14 14.72
N ARG A 294 44.50 19.09 13.47
CA ARG A 294 45.91 18.92 13.11
C ARG A 294 46.67 20.26 12.96
N LYS A 295 45.96 21.39 12.97
CA LYS A 295 46.52 22.76 13.03
C LYS A 295 46.43 23.28 14.46
#